data_AF-A0A7V0IAT6-F1
#
_entry.id   AF-A0A7V0IAT6-F1
#
_cell.length_a   1.000
_cell.length_b   1.000
_cell.length_c   1.000
_cell.angle_alpha   90.00
_cell.angle_beta   90.00
_cell.angle_gamma   90.00
#
_symmetry.space_group_name_H-M   'P 1'
#
loop_
_entity.id
_entity.type
_entity.pdbx_description
1 polymer ?
#
loop_
_entity_poly.entity_id
_entity_poly.type
_entity_poly.pdbx_seq_one_letter_code
_entity_poly.pdbx_strand_id
1 'polypeptide(L)'
;MRRIGLLFITFIVNLIIIKLVLAKVTGFCSNCHTMHNSQDGQAVVRFGGWDSNNGQQTGSISNEPQESLLISNCIGCHTNAVDGKTILIIGPTGGESRVPIVYNSSVEPNYSEESTASGDSNALAGGNFYWVEHNGDEYGHNVISHADGTLTEAPGRNQGCTNSCHFSLYSWRFPWPNSEGKGCESCHTPAHHKGGTLTPIADEEDGWYRFLARRHAQGPDSSNRNVKGLEDNDWQQTVSSTDHNEYWDTWTYGCDNAGISRFCAACHGNFHSTRYGPWVNGGFKSGPGGGWHTAPWLRHPAGIFLPAFGESSKYNTDGSGSEGITGPYNPIAPVSRQNIDDYSTPSSTVAVGSDGDMVSCLSCHRAHGSPYPDMLRWNYNGMIAGGGQGCAEGKGCFICHTQKDE
;
A
#
# COMPACT_ATOMS: atom_id res chain seq x y z
N MET A 1 7.18 -43.05 42.48
CA MET A 1 7.92 -41.78 42.33
C MET A 1 8.33 -41.46 40.88
N ARG A 2 8.86 -42.40 40.09
CA ARG A 2 9.25 -42.14 38.66
C ARG A 2 8.13 -41.68 37.70
N ARG A 3 6.88 -42.12 37.90
CA ARG A 3 5.74 -41.75 37.01
C ARG A 3 5.16 -40.36 37.25
N ILE A 4 5.34 -39.79 38.45
CA ILE A 4 4.86 -38.44 38.80
C ILE A 4 5.82 -37.39 38.22
N GLY A 5 7.13 -37.66 38.23
CA GLY A 5 8.13 -36.76 37.63
C GLY A 5 7.99 -36.63 36.11
N LEU A 6 7.61 -37.72 35.40
CA LEU A 6 7.40 -37.66 33.95
C LEU A 6 6.19 -36.79 33.59
N LEU A 7 5.06 -36.95 34.29
CA LEU A 7 3.85 -36.13 34.08
C LEU A 7 4.07 -34.64 34.40
N PHE A 8 4.88 -34.34 35.41
CA PHE A 8 5.23 -32.96 35.78
C PHE A 8 6.14 -32.29 34.74
N ILE A 9 7.08 -33.05 34.17
CA ILE A 9 7.95 -32.57 33.07
C ILE A 9 7.13 -32.37 31.79
N THR A 10 6.21 -33.26 31.43
CA THR A 10 5.35 -33.07 30.25
C THR A 10 4.42 -31.86 30.41
N PHE A 11 3.93 -31.59 31.63
CA PHE A 11 3.11 -30.41 31.93
C PHE A 11 3.90 -29.10 31.83
N ILE A 12 5.14 -29.06 32.36
CA ILE A 12 6.02 -27.89 32.25
C ILE A 12 6.49 -27.67 30.81
N VAL A 13 6.80 -28.73 30.04
CA VAL A 13 7.16 -28.60 28.62
C VAL A 13 5.97 -28.09 27.79
N ASN A 14 4.72 -28.47 28.10
CA ASN A 14 3.54 -27.90 27.45
C ASN A 14 3.26 -26.44 27.87
N LEU A 15 3.57 -26.05 29.11
CA LEU A 15 3.49 -24.66 29.58
C LEU A 15 4.58 -23.75 28.97
N ILE A 16 5.72 -24.29 28.57
CA ILE A 16 6.79 -23.56 27.86
C ILE A 16 6.47 -23.42 26.36
N ILE A 17 5.55 -24.23 25.81
CA ILE A 17 5.01 -24.09 24.44
C ILE A 17 3.68 -23.32 24.48
N ILE A 18 3.55 -22.32 25.36
CA ILE A 18 2.54 -21.28 25.13
C ILE A 18 3.05 -20.49 23.93
N LYS A 19 2.47 -20.76 22.76
CA LYS A 19 2.61 -19.90 21.59
C LYS A 19 2.20 -18.50 22.04
N LEU A 20 3.16 -17.59 22.17
CA LEU A 20 2.90 -16.17 22.38
C LEU A 20 2.20 -15.68 21.11
N VAL A 21 0.87 -15.69 21.13
CA VAL A 21 0.06 -15.03 20.11
C VAL A 21 0.16 -13.54 20.42
N LEU A 22 1.19 -12.89 19.88
CA LEU A 22 1.31 -11.44 19.94
C LEU A 22 0.24 -10.88 19.01
N ALA A 23 -0.77 -10.22 19.58
CA ALA A 23 -1.75 -9.50 18.79
C ALA A 23 -1.06 -8.32 18.08
N LYS A 24 -1.22 -8.19 16.76
CA LYS A 24 -0.71 -7.03 16.00
C LYS A 24 -1.36 -5.72 16.41
N VAL A 25 -2.61 -5.77 16.88
CA VAL A 25 -3.29 -4.65 17.55
C VAL A 25 -3.08 -4.76 19.05
N THR A 26 -2.62 -3.68 19.66
CA THR A 26 -2.33 -3.57 21.10
C THR A 26 -3.17 -2.48 21.75
N GLY A 27 -3.18 -2.48 23.08
CA GLY A 27 -3.93 -1.51 23.89
C GLY A 27 -5.31 -2.02 24.31
N PHE A 28 -6.09 -1.14 24.94
CA PHE A 28 -7.43 -1.49 25.40
C PHE A 28 -8.44 -1.56 24.26
N CYS A 29 -9.31 -2.58 24.26
CA CYS A 29 -10.35 -2.73 23.25
C CYS A 29 -11.26 -1.49 23.15
N SER A 30 -11.48 -0.78 24.26
CA SER A 30 -12.27 0.45 24.31
C SER A 30 -11.67 1.61 23.52
N ASN A 31 -10.40 1.53 23.12
CA ASN A 31 -9.78 2.53 22.25
C ASN A 31 -10.41 2.52 20.84
N CYS A 32 -10.97 1.37 20.41
CA CYS A 32 -11.55 1.20 19.08
C CYS A 32 -13.01 0.70 19.11
N HIS A 33 -13.48 0.14 20.24
CA HIS A 33 -14.78 -0.51 20.34
C HIS A 33 -15.68 0.10 21.42
N THR A 34 -16.98 0.05 21.16
CA THR A 34 -18.06 0.33 22.11
C THR A 34 -19.11 -0.78 22.07
N MET A 35 -19.51 -1.29 23.23
CA MET A 35 -20.49 -2.37 23.30
C MET A 35 -21.92 -1.91 23.03
N HIS A 36 -22.24 -0.66 23.36
CA HIS A 36 -23.62 -0.15 23.39
C HIS A 36 -23.80 1.19 22.67
N ASN A 37 -22.75 1.73 22.04
CA ASN A 37 -22.72 3.10 21.55
C ASN A 37 -23.31 4.09 22.59
N SER A 38 -22.94 3.91 23.85
CA SER A 38 -23.45 4.74 24.95
C SER A 38 -22.45 4.73 26.10
N GLN A 39 -22.03 5.92 26.51
CA GLN A 39 -21.20 6.16 27.68
C GLN A 39 -21.73 7.42 28.37
N ASP A 40 -22.03 7.32 29.67
CA ASP A 40 -22.60 8.43 30.46
C ASP A 40 -23.87 9.04 29.87
N GLY A 41 -24.68 8.20 29.20
CA GLY A 41 -25.93 8.60 28.55
C GLY A 41 -25.76 9.32 27.22
N GLN A 42 -24.54 9.39 26.67
CA GLN A 42 -24.25 9.97 25.36
C GLN A 42 -23.70 8.92 24.39
N ALA A 43 -24.04 9.06 23.11
CA ALA A 43 -23.45 8.22 22.08
C ALA A 43 -21.94 8.52 21.94
N VAL A 44 -21.16 7.47 21.66
CA VAL A 44 -19.70 7.54 21.56
C VAL A 44 -19.19 7.42 20.14
N VAL A 45 -20.01 6.95 19.20
CA VAL A 45 -19.62 6.85 17.79
C VAL A 45 -19.50 8.24 17.18
N ARG A 46 -18.38 8.51 16.52
CA ARG A 46 -18.08 9.80 15.86
C ARG A 46 -17.36 9.61 14.52
N PHE A 47 -17.48 10.60 13.63
CA PHE A 47 -16.92 10.52 12.26
C PHE A 47 -16.02 11.70 11.86
N GLY A 48 -15.39 12.41 12.81
CA GLY A 48 -14.54 13.57 12.50
C GLY A 48 -13.03 13.35 12.52
N GLY A 49 -12.55 12.18 12.96
CA GLY A 49 -11.13 11.97 13.23
C GLY A 49 -10.75 12.25 14.68
N TRP A 50 -9.47 12.20 15.00
CA TRP A 50 -8.93 12.41 16.35
C TRP A 50 -8.42 13.83 16.56
N ASP A 51 -8.65 14.37 17.75
CA ASP A 51 -7.91 15.51 18.29
C ASP A 51 -6.69 14.97 19.06
N SER A 52 -5.52 15.14 18.46
CA SER A 52 -4.25 14.66 19.00
C SER A 52 -3.84 15.33 20.33
N ASN A 53 -4.45 16.46 20.71
CA ASN A 53 -4.12 17.16 21.96
C ASN A 53 -4.77 16.55 23.19
N ASN A 54 -5.91 15.87 23.01
CA ASN A 54 -6.68 15.27 24.10
C ASN A 54 -7.02 13.80 23.87
N GLY A 55 -6.68 13.23 22.71
CA GLY A 55 -6.91 11.83 22.37
C GLY A 55 -8.38 11.47 22.21
N GLN A 56 -9.24 12.44 21.88
CA GLN A 56 -10.68 12.22 21.69
C GLN A 56 -11.08 12.25 20.22
N GLN A 57 -12.11 11.48 19.85
CA GLN A 57 -12.72 11.61 18.54
C GLN A 57 -13.54 12.90 18.44
N THR A 58 -13.48 13.51 17.27
CA THR A 58 -14.15 14.77 16.92
C THR A 58 -15.29 14.53 15.93
N GLY A 59 -15.96 15.62 15.51
CA GLY A 59 -17.00 15.59 14.47
C GLY A 59 -18.35 15.07 14.97
N SER A 60 -19.20 14.75 13.99
CA SER A 60 -20.61 14.43 14.18
C SER A 60 -20.81 13.18 15.02
N ILE A 61 -21.69 13.27 16.02
CA ILE A 61 -22.15 12.13 16.83
C ILE A 61 -23.13 11.30 16.01
N SER A 62 -23.02 9.98 16.10
CA SER A 62 -23.99 9.03 15.55
C SER A 62 -24.65 8.21 16.66
N ASN A 63 -25.97 8.14 16.66
CA ASN A 63 -26.72 7.22 17.52
C ASN A 63 -26.75 5.80 16.94
N GLU A 64 -26.31 5.60 15.70
CA GLU A 64 -26.28 4.29 15.05
C GLU A 64 -25.03 3.49 15.47
N PRO A 65 -25.19 2.25 15.95
CA PRO A 65 -24.06 1.38 16.24
C PRO A 65 -23.29 1.06 14.95
N GLN A 66 -21.98 0.87 15.06
CA GLN A 66 -21.15 0.47 13.93
C GLN A 66 -20.97 -1.05 13.88
N GLU A 67 -20.70 -1.56 12.67
CA GLU A 67 -20.30 -2.95 12.48
C GLU A 67 -19.06 -3.27 13.32
N SER A 68 -18.98 -4.52 13.79
CA SER A 68 -17.89 -4.97 14.67
C SER A 68 -17.69 -4.12 15.93
N LEU A 69 -18.76 -3.45 16.40
CA LEU A 69 -18.77 -2.64 17.61
C LEU A 69 -17.80 -1.46 17.57
N LEU A 70 -17.43 -0.96 16.38
CA LEU A 70 -16.45 0.12 16.27
C LEU A 70 -16.99 1.45 16.81
N ILE A 71 -16.09 2.31 17.29
CA ILE A 71 -16.41 3.70 17.68
C ILE A 71 -16.45 4.65 16.48
N SER A 72 -16.04 4.20 15.30
CA SER A 72 -16.03 5.00 14.07
C SER A 72 -15.88 4.09 12.84
N ASN A 73 -16.03 4.66 11.65
CA ASN A 73 -15.60 4.06 10.39
C ASN A 73 -14.08 4.25 10.16
N CYS A 74 -13.58 3.73 9.03
CA CYS A 74 -12.17 3.83 8.63
C CYS A 74 -11.65 5.28 8.71
N ILE A 75 -12.35 6.23 8.10
CA ILE A 75 -11.88 7.62 8.04
C ILE A 75 -11.84 8.23 9.44
N GLY A 76 -12.89 8.11 10.25
CA GLY A 76 -12.86 8.71 11.59
C GLY A 76 -11.85 8.06 12.54
N CYS A 77 -11.43 6.81 12.32
CA CYS A 77 -10.31 6.22 13.05
C CYS A 77 -8.94 6.66 12.51
N HIS A 78 -8.79 6.77 11.19
CA HIS A 78 -7.53 7.04 10.52
C HIS A 78 -7.37 8.49 10.04
N THR A 79 -8.09 9.42 10.68
CA THR A 79 -7.98 10.87 10.46
C THR A 79 -7.43 11.56 11.69
N ASN A 80 -6.49 12.48 11.48
CA ASN A 80 -6.08 13.46 12.47
C ASN A 80 -6.67 14.81 12.09
N ALA A 81 -7.51 15.34 12.98
CA ALA A 81 -8.31 16.53 12.72
C ALA A 81 -7.62 17.84 13.10
N VAL A 82 -6.44 17.79 13.72
CA VAL A 82 -5.89 18.96 14.42
C VAL A 82 -4.44 19.26 14.04
N ASP A 83 -3.55 18.28 14.02
CA ASP A 83 -2.14 18.50 13.72
C ASP A 83 -1.60 17.60 12.60
N GLY A 84 -0.30 17.74 12.30
CA GLY A 84 0.38 17.00 11.23
C GLY A 84 0.90 15.62 11.63
N LYS A 85 0.56 15.07 12.81
CA LYS A 85 1.01 13.72 13.18
C LYS A 85 0.31 12.67 12.35
N THR A 86 1.05 11.68 11.86
CA THR A 86 0.49 10.53 11.14
C THR A 86 0.56 9.21 11.87
N ILE A 87 1.13 9.20 13.06
CA ILE A 87 1.05 8.06 13.98
C ILE A 87 0.48 8.63 15.28
N LEU A 88 -0.76 8.27 15.60
CA LEU A 88 -1.39 8.67 16.85
C LEU A 88 -1.28 7.57 17.89
N ILE A 89 -1.03 8.00 19.12
CA ILE A 89 -1.11 7.16 20.31
C ILE A 89 -2.44 7.51 20.98
N ILE A 90 -3.36 6.56 21.03
CA ILE A 90 -4.69 6.74 21.65
C ILE A 90 -4.84 5.83 22.87
N GLY A 91 -5.74 6.21 23.77
CA GLY A 91 -5.99 5.47 25.00
C GLY A 91 -5.14 5.94 26.19
N PRO A 92 -5.45 5.45 27.39
CA PRO A 92 -4.77 5.86 28.62
C PRO A 92 -3.38 5.23 28.75
N THR A 93 -2.55 5.81 29.62
CA THR A 93 -1.22 5.29 29.93
C THR A 93 -1.25 3.82 30.37
N GLY A 94 -0.45 2.97 29.73
CA GLY A 94 -0.40 1.53 29.97
C GLY A 94 -1.46 0.70 29.24
N GLY A 95 -2.24 1.33 28.36
CA GLY A 95 -3.28 0.70 27.54
C GLY A 95 -3.37 1.32 26.15
N GLU A 96 -2.28 1.92 25.67
CA GLU A 96 -2.26 2.70 24.44
C GLU A 96 -2.33 1.84 23.18
N SER A 97 -2.95 2.39 22.14
CA SER A 97 -2.95 1.84 20.78
C SER A 97 -2.26 2.81 19.82
N ARG A 98 -1.48 2.28 18.89
CA ARG A 98 -0.89 3.05 17.77
C ARG A 98 -1.83 3.00 16.58
N VAL A 99 -2.16 4.15 16.00
CA VAL A 99 -3.05 4.26 14.83
C VAL A 99 -2.33 5.01 13.71
N PRO A 100 -2.10 4.38 12.54
CA PRO A 100 -1.60 5.08 11.38
C PRO A 100 -2.70 6.00 10.80
N ILE A 101 -2.35 7.22 10.45
CA ILE A 101 -3.26 8.21 9.90
C ILE A 101 -2.98 8.36 8.42
N VAL A 102 -4.05 8.27 7.64
CA VAL A 102 -4.02 8.40 6.18
C VAL A 102 -4.72 9.68 5.73
N TYR A 103 -5.31 10.44 6.65
CA TYR A 103 -5.90 11.74 6.38
C TYR A 103 -5.57 12.74 7.50
N ASN A 104 -4.77 13.76 7.22
CA ASN A 104 -4.66 14.91 8.11
C ASN A 104 -5.58 16.00 7.55
N SER A 105 -6.69 16.30 8.21
CA SER A 105 -7.72 17.16 7.61
C SER A 105 -7.47 18.66 7.78
N SER A 106 -6.57 19.05 8.68
CA SER A 106 -6.33 20.45 9.04
C SER A 106 -4.89 20.92 8.81
N VAL A 107 -3.97 19.99 8.59
CA VAL A 107 -2.53 20.29 8.43
C VAL A 107 -1.98 19.49 7.27
N GLU A 108 -1.32 20.18 6.36
CA GLU A 108 -0.59 19.60 5.24
C GLU A 108 0.49 18.63 5.72
N PRO A 109 0.48 17.38 5.23
CA PRO A 109 1.56 16.44 5.48
C PRO A 109 2.85 16.85 4.73
N ASN A 110 3.97 16.86 5.43
CA ASN A 110 5.32 17.02 4.92
C ASN A 110 5.87 15.66 4.45
N TYR A 111 6.38 15.64 3.22
CA TYR A 111 7.11 14.53 2.62
C TYR A 111 8.59 14.88 2.60
N SER A 112 9.46 13.95 3.00
CA SER A 112 10.89 14.12 2.75
C SER A 112 11.13 14.04 1.23
N GLU A 113 11.30 15.19 0.58
CA GLU A 113 11.47 15.30 -0.88
C GLU A 113 12.90 14.92 -1.37
N GLU A 114 13.79 14.45 -0.49
CA GLU A 114 15.22 14.33 -0.83
C GLU A 114 15.65 12.95 -1.34
N SER A 115 16.40 12.97 -2.45
CA SER A 115 16.95 11.79 -3.14
C SER A 115 17.93 10.96 -2.34
N THR A 116 18.47 11.50 -1.25
CA THR A 116 19.38 10.77 -0.34
C THR A 116 18.62 9.98 0.73
N ALA A 117 17.28 9.97 0.65
CA ALA A 117 16.32 9.14 1.37
C ALA A 117 16.67 8.80 2.82
N SER A 118 17.24 9.75 3.57
CA SER A 118 17.37 9.67 5.01
C SER A 118 16.70 10.88 5.62
N GLY A 119 15.84 10.65 6.60
CA GLY A 119 15.18 11.70 7.36
C GLY A 119 13.73 11.40 7.73
N ASP A 120 13.19 12.28 8.56
CA ASP A 120 11.83 12.18 9.10
C ASP A 120 10.85 12.84 8.12
N SER A 121 9.90 12.06 7.61
CA SER A 121 8.68 12.55 6.97
C SER A 121 7.58 12.55 8.03
N ASN A 122 6.56 13.41 7.90
CA ASN A 122 5.35 13.17 8.66
C ASN A 122 4.32 12.37 7.85
N ALA A 123 4.55 12.05 6.58
CA ALA A 123 3.69 11.18 5.77
C ALA A 123 4.14 9.71 5.82
N LEU A 124 3.19 8.78 5.76
CA LEU A 124 3.42 7.33 5.69
C LEU A 124 3.63 6.86 4.22
N ALA A 125 4.08 5.61 4.02
CA ALA A 125 4.39 5.07 2.69
C ALA A 125 3.29 5.29 1.62
N GLY A 126 2.03 5.11 2.01
CA GLY A 126 0.88 5.24 1.11
C GLY A 126 0.54 6.68 0.72
N GLY A 127 1.13 7.68 1.36
CA GLY A 127 0.72 9.07 1.23
C GLY A 127 -0.54 9.39 2.05
N ASN A 128 -1.22 10.49 1.72
CA ASN A 128 -2.27 11.06 2.55
C ASN A 128 -3.41 11.64 1.70
N PHE A 129 -4.65 11.46 2.15
CA PHE A 129 -5.84 11.98 1.49
C PHE A 129 -6.00 13.50 1.60
N TYR A 130 -5.17 14.20 2.39
CA TYR A 130 -5.14 15.66 2.42
C TYR A 130 -5.14 16.25 1.00
N TRP A 131 -4.32 15.69 0.12
CA TRP A 131 -4.14 16.25 -1.22
C TRP A 131 -5.36 16.12 -2.11
N VAL A 132 -6.04 14.98 -2.13
CA VAL A 132 -7.27 14.84 -2.94
C VAL A 132 -8.40 15.72 -2.39
N GLU A 133 -8.50 15.84 -1.06
CA GLU A 133 -9.55 16.63 -0.43
C GLU A 133 -9.32 18.15 -0.53
N HIS A 134 -8.07 18.60 -0.70
CA HIS A 134 -7.72 20.03 -0.74
C HIS A 134 -7.30 20.55 -2.12
N ASN A 135 -6.72 19.70 -2.96
CA ASN A 135 -6.14 20.11 -4.25
C ASN A 135 -6.92 19.57 -5.47
N GLY A 136 -7.70 18.51 -5.33
CA GLY A 136 -8.55 17.97 -6.40
C GLY A 136 -8.31 16.49 -6.75
N ASP A 137 -9.13 15.99 -7.67
CA ASP A 137 -9.24 14.57 -8.05
C ASP A 137 -7.91 13.96 -8.52
N GLU A 138 -7.04 14.74 -9.18
CA GLU A 138 -5.77 14.26 -9.72
C GLU A 138 -4.69 13.98 -8.65
N TYR A 139 -4.96 14.32 -7.39
CA TYR A 139 -3.98 14.24 -6.30
C TYR A 139 -4.16 13.02 -5.37
N GLY A 140 -5.15 12.16 -5.60
CA GLY A 140 -5.38 10.97 -4.78
C GLY A 140 -6.59 10.15 -5.19
N HIS A 141 -6.87 9.09 -4.44
CA HIS A 141 -8.10 8.30 -4.64
C HIS A 141 -9.27 8.90 -3.85
N ASN A 142 -10.37 9.25 -4.51
CA ASN A 142 -11.55 9.76 -3.82
C ASN A 142 -12.29 8.65 -3.06
N VAL A 143 -12.09 8.61 -1.74
CA VAL A 143 -12.71 7.62 -0.84
C VAL A 143 -13.46 8.26 0.34
N ILE A 144 -13.45 9.60 0.45
CA ILE A 144 -13.94 10.33 1.63
C ILE A 144 -15.19 11.15 1.29
N SER A 145 -15.05 12.28 0.58
CA SER A 145 -16.12 13.30 0.51
C SER A 145 -16.91 13.30 -0.80
N HIS A 146 -16.30 12.97 -1.93
CA HIS A 146 -16.97 12.92 -3.24
C HIS A 146 -16.41 11.83 -4.16
N ALA A 147 -17.11 11.58 -5.28
CA ALA A 147 -16.54 10.85 -6.41
C ALA A 147 -15.74 11.82 -7.29
N ASP A 148 -14.87 11.26 -8.14
CA ASP A 148 -14.16 12.02 -9.18
C ASP A 148 -15.17 12.79 -10.06
N GLY A 149 -14.91 14.08 -10.26
CA GLY A 149 -15.77 14.99 -11.02
C GLY A 149 -15.56 14.92 -12.53
N THR A 150 -14.47 14.30 -12.99
CA THR A 150 -14.07 14.22 -14.40
C THR A 150 -14.21 12.79 -14.93
N LEU A 151 -13.70 11.80 -14.19
CA LEU A 151 -13.67 10.40 -14.59
C LEU A 151 -14.84 9.65 -13.98
N THR A 152 -15.60 8.94 -14.82
CA THR A 152 -16.69 8.07 -14.36
C THR A 152 -16.20 6.67 -13.97
N GLU A 153 -14.94 6.35 -14.26
CA GLU A 153 -14.30 5.09 -13.93
C GLU A 153 -12.79 5.25 -13.75
N ALA A 154 -12.15 4.27 -13.10
CA ALA A 154 -10.70 4.27 -12.92
C ALA A 154 -9.95 4.48 -14.25
N PRO A 155 -8.93 5.36 -14.30
CA PRO A 155 -8.17 5.59 -15.51
C PRO A 155 -7.48 4.29 -15.95
N GLY A 156 -7.50 4.03 -17.26
CA GLY A 156 -6.93 2.81 -17.81
C GLY A 156 -7.72 1.55 -17.48
N ARG A 157 -9.00 1.63 -17.13
CA ARG A 157 -9.86 0.44 -16.96
C ARG A 157 -9.88 -0.41 -18.23
N ASN A 158 -9.69 -1.73 -18.06
CA ASN A 158 -9.88 -2.70 -19.12
C ASN A 158 -10.95 -3.72 -18.72
N GLN A 159 -11.90 -3.97 -19.63
CA GLN A 159 -12.96 -4.98 -19.48
C GLN A 159 -12.45 -6.43 -19.32
N GLY A 160 -11.16 -6.69 -19.54
CA GLY A 160 -10.57 -8.04 -19.54
C GLY A 160 -10.38 -8.68 -18.17
N CYS A 161 -10.58 -7.93 -17.08
CA CYS A 161 -11.03 -8.50 -15.81
C CYS A 161 -12.51 -8.18 -15.70
N THR A 162 -13.37 -9.04 -16.24
CA THR A 162 -14.84 -8.88 -16.32
C THR A 162 -15.54 -8.76 -14.96
N ASN A 163 -14.77 -8.73 -13.86
CA ASN A 163 -15.22 -8.82 -12.48
C ASN A 163 -14.81 -7.61 -11.62
N SER A 164 -14.41 -6.47 -12.20
CA SER A 164 -14.53 -5.21 -11.43
C SER A 164 -16.00 -4.93 -11.22
N CYS A 165 -16.51 -5.33 -10.07
CA CYS A 165 -17.90 -5.14 -9.67
C CYS A 165 -18.27 -3.65 -9.53
N HIS A 166 -17.31 -2.73 -9.61
CA HIS A 166 -17.54 -1.30 -9.46
C HIS A 166 -16.63 -0.41 -10.32
N PHE A 167 -17.05 0.83 -10.47
CA PHE A 167 -16.40 1.86 -11.31
C PHE A 167 -15.76 2.98 -10.48
N SER A 168 -16.22 3.18 -9.24
CA SER A 168 -15.72 4.20 -8.31
C SER A 168 -15.34 3.54 -6.98
N LEU A 169 -14.38 4.15 -6.29
CA LEU A 169 -14.05 3.79 -4.91
C LEU A 169 -14.94 4.52 -3.90
N TYR A 170 -15.45 5.71 -4.24
CA TYR A 170 -16.27 6.53 -3.34
C TYR A 170 -17.54 5.80 -2.92
N SER A 171 -18.31 5.30 -3.88
CA SER A 171 -19.49 4.48 -3.61
C SER A 171 -19.85 3.64 -4.82
N TRP A 172 -20.32 2.42 -4.59
CA TRP A 172 -20.83 1.56 -5.64
C TRP A 172 -21.86 0.57 -5.13
N ARG A 173 -22.75 0.20 -6.05
CA ARG A 173 -23.78 -0.82 -5.85
C ARG A 173 -23.74 -1.75 -7.04
N PHE A 174 -23.43 -3.01 -6.80
CA PHE A 174 -23.48 -4.03 -7.84
C PHE A 174 -24.91 -4.63 -7.88
N PRO A 175 -25.44 -5.02 -9.05
CA PRO A 175 -26.85 -5.43 -9.22
C PRO A 175 -27.24 -6.72 -8.48
N TRP A 176 -26.33 -7.31 -7.69
CA TRP A 176 -26.63 -8.46 -6.83
C TRP A 176 -27.00 -7.99 -5.42
N PRO A 177 -28.01 -8.58 -4.78
CA PRO A 177 -28.39 -8.20 -3.41
C PRO A 177 -27.19 -8.35 -2.48
N ASN A 178 -26.89 -7.29 -1.71
CA ASN A 178 -25.81 -7.20 -0.71
C ASN A 178 -24.37 -7.02 -1.25
N SER A 179 -24.21 -6.42 -2.43
CA SER A 179 -22.88 -6.05 -2.96
C SER A 179 -22.74 -4.53 -3.10
N GLU A 180 -22.83 -3.86 -1.96
CA GLU A 180 -22.58 -2.42 -1.80
C GLU A 180 -21.20 -2.23 -1.16
N GLY A 181 -20.43 -1.26 -1.66
CA GLY A 181 -19.13 -0.90 -1.12
C GLY A 181 -18.92 0.61 -1.23
N LYS A 182 -18.15 1.16 -0.29
CA LYS A 182 -17.85 2.59 -0.26
C LYS A 182 -16.48 2.87 0.35
N GLY A 183 -15.86 3.92 -0.12
CA GLY A 183 -14.58 4.44 0.35
C GLY A 183 -13.49 3.37 0.49
N CYS A 184 -12.82 3.37 1.65
CA CYS A 184 -11.64 2.55 1.94
C CYS A 184 -11.86 1.04 1.76
N GLU A 185 -13.07 0.54 2.04
CA GLU A 185 -13.38 -0.90 1.96
C GLU A 185 -13.44 -1.43 0.51
N SER A 186 -13.42 -0.53 -0.47
CA SER A 186 -13.26 -0.89 -1.87
C SER A 186 -11.84 -1.43 -2.16
N CYS A 187 -10.84 -1.04 -1.37
CA CYS A 187 -9.46 -1.53 -1.49
C CYS A 187 -9.04 -2.41 -0.31
N HIS A 188 -9.52 -2.10 0.89
CA HIS A 188 -9.16 -2.81 2.10
C HIS A 188 -10.22 -3.84 2.49
N THR A 189 -9.77 -5.02 2.91
CA THR A 189 -10.60 -6.02 3.59
C THR A 189 -10.18 -6.06 5.06
N PRO A 190 -10.84 -5.30 5.94
CA PRO A 190 -10.39 -5.11 7.30
C PRO A 190 -10.22 -6.44 8.05
N ALA A 191 -9.03 -6.68 8.58
CA ALA A 191 -8.70 -7.88 9.33
C ALA A 191 -7.78 -7.55 10.51
N HIS A 192 -8.05 -6.45 11.22
CA HIS A 192 -7.15 -5.88 12.24
C HIS A 192 -6.75 -6.84 13.38
N HIS A 193 -7.58 -7.82 13.72
CA HIS A 193 -7.26 -8.84 14.73
C HIS A 193 -6.59 -10.09 14.16
N LYS A 194 -6.51 -10.17 12.84
CA LYS A 194 -5.86 -11.28 12.16
C LYS A 194 -4.35 -11.10 12.31
N GLY A 195 -3.74 -12.16 12.76
CA GLY A 195 -2.32 -12.27 13.06
C GLY A 195 -2.07 -13.74 13.28
N GLY A 196 -1.00 -14.27 12.71
CA GLY A 196 -0.84 -15.72 12.74
C GLY A 196 0.41 -16.27 12.10
N THR A 197 1.06 -15.51 11.22
CA THR A 197 2.33 -15.97 10.65
C THR A 197 3.46 -15.83 11.69
N LEU A 198 4.34 -16.81 11.71
CA LEU A 198 5.59 -16.79 12.49
C LEU A 198 6.71 -16.05 11.75
N THR A 199 6.43 -15.59 10.53
CA THR A 199 7.38 -14.90 9.67
C THR A 199 7.15 -13.38 9.73
N PRO A 200 8.17 -12.58 9.44
CA PRO A 200 8.02 -11.13 9.32
C PRO A 200 7.09 -10.70 8.15
N ILE A 201 6.91 -11.57 7.15
CA ILE A 201 6.10 -11.28 5.97
C ILE A 201 4.62 -11.40 6.31
N ALA A 202 3.89 -10.30 6.12
CA ALA A 202 2.45 -10.32 6.23
C ALA A 202 1.85 -10.88 4.94
N ASP A 203 1.01 -11.89 5.09
CA ASP A 203 0.35 -12.60 4.01
C ASP A 203 -1.11 -12.92 4.36
N GLU A 204 -1.71 -13.95 3.76
CA GLU A 204 -3.08 -14.33 4.05
C GLU A 204 -3.35 -14.61 5.52
N GLU A 205 -2.41 -15.25 6.23
CA GLU A 205 -2.57 -15.64 7.64
C GLU A 205 -2.65 -14.42 8.55
N ASP A 206 -2.05 -13.30 8.13
CA ASP A 206 -2.10 -12.00 8.80
C ASP A 206 -3.25 -11.09 8.33
N GLY A 207 -4.08 -11.56 7.39
CA GLY A 207 -5.11 -10.71 6.80
C GLY A 207 -4.60 -9.78 5.71
N TRP A 208 -3.60 -10.25 4.96
CA TRP A 208 -2.98 -9.61 3.81
C TRP A 208 -2.13 -8.39 4.19
N TYR A 209 -1.05 -8.17 3.44
CA TYR A 209 -0.22 -7.00 3.63
C TYR A 209 -1.07 -5.73 3.48
N ARG A 210 -1.14 -4.92 4.56
CA ARG A 210 -1.98 -3.70 4.67
C ARG A 210 -3.47 -3.92 4.38
N PHE A 211 -3.98 -5.12 4.67
CA PHE A 211 -5.37 -5.51 4.41
C PHE A 211 -5.78 -5.43 2.93
N LEU A 212 -4.81 -5.48 2.01
CA LEU A 212 -5.03 -5.41 0.57
C LEU A 212 -5.39 -6.79 0.03
N ALA A 213 -6.68 -7.07 -0.02
CA ALA A 213 -7.21 -8.40 -0.31
C ALA A 213 -8.08 -8.48 -1.57
N ARG A 214 -8.44 -9.73 -1.88
CA ARG A 214 -8.89 -10.35 -3.13
C ARG A 214 -10.25 -9.92 -3.71
N ARG A 215 -10.74 -8.68 -3.58
CA ARG A 215 -12.10 -8.34 -4.07
C ARG A 215 -12.29 -8.36 -5.61
N HIS A 216 -11.28 -8.74 -6.40
CA HIS A 216 -11.30 -8.57 -7.87
C HIS A 216 -11.40 -9.86 -8.71
N ALA A 217 -11.69 -11.03 -8.12
CA ALA A 217 -11.98 -12.25 -8.87
C ALA A 217 -13.07 -13.12 -8.21
N GLN A 218 -14.02 -13.62 -9.00
CA GLN A 218 -14.98 -14.65 -8.57
C GLN A 218 -14.27 -16.01 -8.44
N GLY A 219 -14.53 -16.75 -7.35
CA GLY A 219 -14.01 -18.11 -7.12
C GLY A 219 -13.53 -18.33 -5.68
N PRO A 220 -13.23 -19.58 -5.29
CA PRO A 220 -12.71 -19.90 -3.97
C PRO A 220 -11.31 -19.29 -3.78
N ASP A 221 -11.00 -18.98 -2.52
CA ASP A 221 -9.68 -18.49 -2.10
C ASP A 221 -8.58 -19.47 -2.49
N SER A 222 -7.57 -18.97 -3.21
CA SER A 222 -6.33 -19.70 -3.51
C SER A 222 -5.15 -18.79 -3.21
N SER A 223 -4.07 -19.36 -2.66
CA SER A 223 -2.81 -18.69 -2.28
C SER A 223 -2.25 -17.71 -3.34
N ASN A 224 -2.65 -17.86 -4.59
CA ASN A 224 -2.13 -17.16 -5.76
C ASN A 224 -2.81 -15.80 -6.03
N ARG A 225 -3.44 -15.14 -5.05
CA ARG A 225 -4.21 -13.89 -5.29
C ARG A 225 -3.98 -12.76 -4.28
N ASN A 226 -2.87 -12.78 -3.54
CA ASN A 226 -2.65 -11.88 -2.39
C ASN A 226 -1.60 -10.80 -2.62
N VAL A 227 -1.74 -9.69 -1.89
CA VAL A 227 -0.61 -8.82 -1.59
C VAL A 227 0.12 -9.37 -0.36
N LYS A 228 1.42 -9.56 -0.52
CA LYS A 228 2.37 -9.88 0.56
C LYS A 228 3.36 -8.72 0.71
N GLY A 229 3.97 -8.60 1.88
CA GLY A 229 5.01 -7.62 2.11
C GLY A 229 5.58 -7.66 3.52
N LEU A 230 6.69 -6.98 3.69
CA LEU A 230 7.30 -6.70 4.99
C LEU A 230 6.91 -5.28 5.39
N GLU A 231 6.26 -5.13 6.54
CA GLU A 231 5.84 -3.82 7.06
C GLU A 231 6.96 -3.21 7.89
N ASP A 232 7.23 -1.93 7.65
CA ASP A 232 8.09 -1.12 8.50
C ASP A 232 7.40 -0.80 9.85
N ASN A 233 8.16 -0.76 10.94
CA ASN A 233 7.62 -0.59 12.29
C ASN A 233 6.87 0.73 12.53
N ASP A 234 7.17 1.76 11.74
CA ASP A 234 6.50 3.05 11.78
C ASP A 234 5.67 3.37 10.53
N TRP A 235 5.35 2.33 9.75
CA TRP A 235 4.69 2.46 8.45
C TRP A 235 5.49 3.32 7.45
N GLN A 236 6.82 3.33 7.61
CA GLN A 236 7.79 4.06 6.80
C GLN A 236 7.55 5.57 6.89
N GLN A 237 7.40 6.05 8.12
CA GLN A 237 7.44 7.47 8.46
C GLN A 237 8.89 7.95 8.44
N THR A 238 9.82 7.17 8.97
CA THR A 238 11.25 7.31 8.67
C THR A 238 11.63 6.47 7.46
N VAL A 239 12.65 6.92 6.74
CA VAL A 239 13.14 6.23 5.53
C VAL A 239 14.65 6.14 5.52
N SER A 240 15.15 5.00 5.06
CA SER A 240 16.51 4.77 4.59
C SER A 240 16.56 3.55 3.69
N SER A 241 17.71 3.31 3.04
CA SER A 241 17.90 2.05 2.32
C SER A 241 17.74 0.81 3.21
N THR A 242 17.78 0.92 4.53
CA THR A 242 17.55 -0.19 5.49
C THR A 242 16.25 -0.05 6.30
N ASP A 243 15.48 1.02 6.07
CA ASP A 243 14.31 1.40 6.86
C ASP A 243 13.18 1.77 5.88
N HIS A 244 12.44 0.75 5.46
CA HIS A 244 11.40 0.84 4.43
C HIS A 244 10.54 -0.43 4.40
N ASN A 245 9.38 -0.31 3.76
CA ASN A 245 8.55 -1.47 3.46
C ASN A 245 9.06 -2.26 2.27
N GLU A 246 8.89 -3.58 2.31
CA GLU A 246 9.12 -4.44 1.16
C GLU A 246 7.78 -4.90 0.55
N TYR A 247 7.65 -4.76 -0.76
CA TYR A 247 6.45 -5.13 -1.49
C TYR A 247 6.70 -6.38 -2.32
N TRP A 248 5.77 -7.32 -2.34
CA TRP A 248 5.85 -8.46 -3.25
C TRP A 248 5.23 -8.17 -4.61
N ASP A 249 5.89 -8.64 -5.67
CA ASP A 249 5.34 -8.66 -7.02
C ASP A 249 5.81 -9.92 -7.78
N THR A 250 5.16 -10.24 -8.90
CA THR A 250 5.54 -11.39 -9.72
C THR A 250 5.23 -11.20 -11.19
N TRP A 251 6.13 -11.74 -12.03
CA TRP A 251 6.00 -11.73 -13.49
C TRP A 251 5.03 -12.80 -14.01
N THR A 252 4.48 -13.65 -13.13
CA THR A 252 3.66 -14.80 -13.52
C THR A 252 2.40 -14.35 -14.30
N TYR A 253 2.29 -14.78 -15.55
CA TYR A 253 1.15 -14.46 -16.41
C TYR A 253 -0.09 -15.28 -16.04
N GLY A 254 -1.24 -14.64 -15.80
CA GLY A 254 -2.53 -15.33 -15.61
C GLY A 254 -3.54 -14.60 -14.72
N CYS A 255 -4.75 -15.17 -14.61
CA CYS A 255 -5.77 -14.73 -13.64
C CYS A 255 -5.39 -15.04 -12.19
N ASP A 256 -4.40 -15.92 -12.00
CA ASP A 256 -3.78 -16.26 -10.72
C ASP A 256 -2.49 -15.46 -10.47
N ASN A 257 -2.30 -14.35 -11.19
CA ASN A 257 -1.24 -13.41 -10.87
C ASN A 257 -1.62 -12.64 -9.58
N ALA A 258 -0.63 -12.38 -8.73
CA ALA A 258 -0.76 -11.71 -7.44
C ALA A 258 0.37 -10.69 -7.25
N GLY A 259 0.43 -10.01 -6.10
CA GLY A 259 1.39 -8.94 -5.88
C GLY A 259 0.83 -7.53 -6.15
N ILE A 260 1.64 -6.53 -5.81
CA ILE A 260 1.17 -5.16 -5.66
C ILE A 260 0.75 -4.51 -6.99
N SER A 261 1.51 -4.71 -8.08
CA SER A 261 1.14 -4.13 -9.38
C SER A 261 -0.13 -4.78 -9.92
N ARG A 262 -0.31 -6.08 -9.69
CA ARG A 262 -1.52 -6.79 -10.09
C ARG A 262 -2.75 -6.35 -9.29
N PHE A 263 -2.57 -6.01 -8.02
CA PHE A 263 -3.63 -5.41 -7.20
C PHE A 263 -4.11 -4.09 -7.80
N CYS A 264 -3.19 -3.18 -8.16
CA CYS A 264 -3.52 -1.93 -8.86
C CYS A 264 -4.18 -2.21 -10.23
N ALA A 265 -3.67 -3.19 -10.97
CA ALA A 265 -4.16 -3.59 -12.29
C ALA A 265 -5.60 -4.14 -12.29
N ALA A 266 -6.15 -4.48 -11.12
CA ALA A 266 -7.53 -4.92 -11.03
C ALA A 266 -8.51 -3.83 -11.50
N CYS A 267 -8.23 -2.58 -11.17
CA CYS A 267 -9.00 -1.42 -11.64
C CYS A 267 -8.33 -0.74 -12.84
N HIS A 268 -6.99 -0.69 -12.87
CA HIS A 268 -6.19 0.06 -13.86
C HIS A 268 -5.55 -0.83 -14.93
N GLY A 269 -6.29 -1.82 -15.43
CA GLY A 269 -5.73 -2.93 -16.22
C GLY A 269 -4.93 -2.55 -17.47
N ASN A 270 -5.23 -1.44 -18.15
CA ASN A 270 -4.48 -0.98 -19.34
C ASN A 270 -3.07 -0.49 -19.02
N PHE A 271 -2.83 -0.03 -17.79
CA PHE A 271 -1.52 0.46 -17.36
C PHE A 271 -0.62 -0.66 -16.84
N HIS A 272 -1.17 -1.83 -16.54
CA HIS A 272 -0.37 -3.00 -16.22
C HIS A 272 0.18 -3.63 -17.50
N SER A 273 1.50 -3.77 -17.56
CA SER A 273 2.27 -4.05 -18.76
C SER A 273 2.03 -5.43 -19.42
N THR A 274 1.16 -6.27 -18.87
CA THR A 274 1.13 -7.72 -19.18
C THR A 274 -0.04 -8.23 -20.00
N ARG A 275 -1.04 -7.41 -20.38
CA ARG A 275 -2.22 -8.02 -21.02
C ARG A 275 -3.03 -7.22 -22.06
N TYR A 276 -2.90 -5.90 -22.18
CA TYR A 276 -3.95 -5.16 -22.90
C TYR A 276 -3.49 -4.04 -23.86
N GLY A 277 -3.45 -4.38 -25.15
CA GLY A 277 -3.50 -3.40 -26.25
C GLY A 277 -4.94 -2.96 -26.58
N PRO A 278 -5.13 -1.86 -27.34
CA PRO A 278 -6.45 -1.42 -27.77
C PRO A 278 -7.14 -2.48 -28.64
N TRP A 279 -8.46 -2.57 -28.48
CA TRP A 279 -9.34 -3.45 -29.24
C TRP A 279 -9.22 -3.15 -30.75
N VAL A 280 -8.67 -4.06 -31.54
CA VAL A 280 -8.64 -3.96 -33.00
C VAL A 280 -9.29 -5.19 -33.63
N ASN A 281 -10.44 -4.97 -34.28
CA ASN A 281 -11.13 -5.90 -35.19
C ASN A 281 -11.21 -7.37 -34.74
N GLY A 282 -12.03 -7.66 -33.73
CA GLY A 282 -12.63 -8.99 -33.56
C GLY A 282 -11.77 -10.04 -32.84
N GLY A 283 -10.70 -9.66 -32.15
CA GLY A 283 -9.98 -10.57 -31.27
C GLY A 283 -8.77 -9.96 -30.58
N PHE A 284 -8.50 -10.39 -29.35
CA PHE A 284 -7.29 -10.06 -28.61
C PHE A 284 -6.08 -10.69 -29.32
N LYS A 285 -5.16 -9.88 -29.86
CA LYS A 285 -3.87 -10.42 -30.34
C LYS A 285 -2.97 -10.78 -29.15
N SER A 286 -3.18 -11.96 -28.57
CA SER A 286 -2.11 -12.68 -27.89
C SER A 286 -1.37 -13.50 -28.95
N GLY A 287 -0.23 -13.01 -29.44
CA GLY A 287 0.54 -13.68 -30.49
C GLY A 287 2.04 -13.53 -30.29
N PRO A 288 2.83 -14.61 -30.37
CA PRO A 288 4.29 -14.53 -30.42
C PRO A 288 4.67 -13.88 -31.76
N GLY A 289 5.36 -12.74 -31.70
CA GLY A 289 5.77 -11.97 -32.89
C GLY A 289 5.24 -10.53 -32.98
N GLY A 290 4.54 -10.03 -31.96
CA GLY A 290 4.11 -8.63 -31.89
C GLY A 290 3.74 -8.21 -30.47
N GLY A 291 4.46 -8.74 -29.48
CA GLY A 291 4.17 -8.54 -28.06
C GLY A 291 4.64 -7.17 -27.61
N TRP A 292 3.83 -6.50 -26.80
CA TRP A 292 4.12 -5.24 -26.09
C TRP A 292 5.24 -5.38 -25.03
N HIS A 293 6.03 -6.45 -25.15
CA HIS A 293 7.16 -6.90 -24.34
C HIS A 293 8.47 -6.92 -25.14
N THR A 294 8.42 -6.61 -26.44
CA THR A 294 9.61 -6.37 -27.26
C THR A 294 9.69 -4.88 -27.49
N ALA A 295 10.87 -4.31 -27.26
CA ALA A 295 11.12 -2.89 -27.51
C ALA A 295 10.60 -2.47 -28.91
N PRO A 296 9.97 -1.29 -29.03
CA PRO A 296 9.73 -0.31 -27.97
C PRO A 296 8.51 -0.64 -27.10
N TRP A 297 8.67 -0.43 -25.78
CA TRP A 297 7.54 -0.39 -24.85
C TRP A 297 6.66 0.82 -25.16
N LEU A 298 5.34 0.64 -25.22
CA LEU A 298 4.40 1.72 -25.48
C LEU A 298 3.81 2.34 -24.19
N ARG A 299 4.13 1.74 -23.03
CA ARG A 299 3.83 2.24 -21.67
C ARG A 299 4.98 1.86 -20.74
N HIS A 300 5.15 2.57 -19.64
CA HIS A 300 6.17 2.20 -18.65
C HIS A 300 5.87 0.81 -18.06
N PRO A 301 6.87 -0.07 -17.93
CA PRO A 301 6.68 -1.38 -17.32
C PRO A 301 6.28 -1.27 -15.85
N ALA A 302 5.43 -2.19 -15.39
CA ALA A 302 5.07 -2.43 -14.00
C ALA A 302 4.77 -3.92 -13.81
N GLY A 303 5.23 -4.49 -12.69
CA GLY A 303 5.30 -5.93 -12.48
C GLY A 303 6.37 -6.61 -13.34
N ILE A 304 7.44 -5.89 -13.70
CA ILE A 304 8.57 -6.39 -14.51
C ILE A 304 9.86 -6.26 -13.73
N PHE A 305 10.74 -7.25 -13.80
CA PHE A 305 12.10 -7.18 -13.25
C PHE A 305 12.92 -6.04 -13.88
N LEU A 306 13.81 -5.44 -13.11
CA LEU A 306 14.86 -4.55 -13.63
C LEU A 306 15.87 -5.38 -14.44
N PRO A 307 16.12 -5.09 -15.71
CA PRO A 307 17.09 -5.85 -16.50
C PRO A 307 18.51 -5.64 -15.97
N ALA A 308 19.36 -6.65 -16.14
CA ALA A 308 20.79 -6.59 -15.80
C ALA A 308 21.65 -5.87 -16.86
N PHE A 309 21.02 -5.18 -17.81
CA PHE A 309 21.64 -4.39 -18.88
C PHE A 309 20.91 -3.06 -19.07
N GLY A 310 21.54 -2.11 -19.77
CA GLY A 310 21.00 -0.76 -19.97
C GLY A 310 21.00 0.10 -18.71
N GLU A 311 20.46 1.32 -18.82
CA GLU A 311 20.46 2.33 -17.75
C GLU A 311 19.84 1.82 -16.43
N SER A 312 18.73 1.09 -16.49
CA SER A 312 18.01 0.61 -15.31
C SER A 312 18.76 -0.47 -14.53
N SER A 313 19.77 -1.10 -15.15
CA SER A 313 20.67 -2.02 -14.45
C SER A 313 21.61 -1.33 -13.46
N LYS A 314 21.67 0.00 -13.54
CA LYS A 314 22.47 0.88 -12.67
C LYS A 314 21.58 1.70 -11.75
N TYR A 315 20.48 1.10 -11.28
CA TYR A 315 19.54 1.74 -10.36
C TYR A 315 20.25 2.52 -9.26
N ASN A 316 19.85 3.78 -9.04
CA ASN A 316 20.36 4.68 -8.00
C ASN A 316 21.88 4.88 -8.00
N THR A 317 22.49 4.92 -9.19
CA THR A 317 23.88 5.37 -9.38
C THR A 317 23.93 6.69 -10.15
N ASP A 318 25.14 7.21 -10.39
CA ASP A 318 25.41 8.35 -11.26
C ASP A 318 25.45 7.99 -12.77
N GLY A 319 24.90 6.83 -13.15
CA GLY A 319 24.92 6.34 -14.54
C GLY A 319 26.26 5.78 -15.02
N SER A 320 27.34 6.00 -14.25
CA SER A 320 28.68 5.49 -14.55
C SER A 320 28.84 4.01 -14.15
N GLY A 321 29.99 3.41 -14.51
CA GLY A 321 30.31 2.03 -14.14
C GLY A 321 29.67 0.95 -15.03
N SER A 322 29.88 -0.31 -14.63
CA SER A 322 29.42 -1.49 -15.38
C SER A 322 27.91 -1.71 -15.25
N GLU A 323 27.29 -2.24 -16.30
CA GLU A 323 25.91 -2.74 -16.22
C GLU A 323 25.78 -3.85 -15.18
N GLY A 324 24.59 -3.95 -14.59
CA GLY A 324 24.28 -4.93 -13.55
C GLY A 324 24.75 -4.53 -12.15
N ILE A 325 25.40 -3.37 -11.99
CA ILE A 325 25.86 -2.84 -10.70
C ILE A 325 24.93 -1.71 -10.27
N THR A 326 24.15 -1.96 -9.23
CA THR A 326 23.20 -1.02 -8.64
C THR A 326 23.82 -0.23 -7.47
N GLY A 327 23.25 0.94 -7.22
CA GLY A 327 23.39 1.67 -5.97
C GLY A 327 22.44 1.14 -4.89
N PRO A 328 22.39 1.80 -3.72
CA PRO A 328 21.54 1.39 -2.62
C PRO A 328 20.06 1.50 -2.97
N TYR A 329 19.20 0.72 -2.31
CA TYR A 329 17.75 0.86 -2.38
C TYR A 329 17.31 2.29 -2.06
N ASN A 330 16.42 2.86 -2.88
CA ASN A 330 15.87 4.20 -2.70
C ASN A 330 14.38 4.15 -2.34
N PRO A 331 14.00 4.44 -1.08
CA PRO A 331 12.61 4.49 -0.62
C PRO A 331 11.68 5.47 -1.37
N ILE A 332 12.25 6.46 -2.08
CA ILE A 332 11.48 7.39 -2.92
C ILE A 332 11.13 6.76 -4.27
N ALA A 333 11.98 5.91 -4.84
CA ALA A 333 11.68 5.11 -6.03
C ALA A 333 11.77 3.60 -5.68
N PRO A 334 10.84 3.09 -4.87
CA PRO A 334 10.94 1.73 -4.35
C PRO A 334 10.78 0.69 -5.45
N VAL A 335 11.42 -0.46 -5.28
CA VAL A 335 11.21 -1.65 -6.10
C VAL A 335 10.54 -2.74 -5.27
N SER A 336 9.83 -3.65 -5.93
CA SER A 336 9.21 -4.81 -5.30
C SER A 336 10.09 -6.05 -5.44
N ARG A 337 9.99 -6.97 -4.49
CA ARG A 337 10.76 -8.22 -4.45
C ARG A 337 9.96 -9.34 -5.12
N GLN A 338 10.62 -10.11 -5.97
CA GLN A 338 10.02 -11.32 -6.55
C GLN A 338 9.97 -12.48 -5.54
N ASN A 339 11.04 -12.62 -4.74
CA ASN A 339 11.20 -13.65 -3.71
C ASN A 339 11.05 -13.05 -2.30
N ILE A 340 9.90 -12.40 -2.03
CA ILE A 340 9.66 -11.68 -0.75
C ILE A 340 9.82 -12.57 0.49
N ASP A 341 9.50 -13.86 0.36
CA ASP A 341 9.47 -14.81 1.48
C ASP A 341 10.91 -15.13 2.00
N ASP A 342 11.96 -14.75 1.26
CA ASP A 342 13.36 -14.88 1.68
C ASP A 342 13.82 -13.76 2.65
N TYR A 343 13.01 -12.72 2.82
CA TYR A 343 13.35 -11.56 3.63
C TYR A 343 12.79 -11.65 5.04
N SER A 344 13.58 -11.19 6.01
CA SER A 344 13.17 -11.02 7.41
C SER A 344 13.35 -9.59 7.92
N THR A 345 14.07 -8.77 7.16
CA THR A 345 14.31 -7.34 7.38
C THR A 345 14.35 -6.65 6.00
N PRO A 346 14.15 -5.33 5.93
CA PRO A 346 14.28 -4.60 4.68
C PRO A 346 15.71 -4.72 4.12
N SER A 347 15.84 -4.76 2.79
CA SER A 347 17.12 -4.93 2.10
C SER A 347 17.60 -3.65 1.45
N SER A 348 18.84 -3.27 1.75
CA SER A 348 19.49 -2.07 1.21
C SER A 348 20.02 -2.20 -0.19
N THR A 349 19.91 -3.38 -0.80
CA THR A 349 20.42 -3.64 -2.14
C THR A 349 19.29 -3.93 -3.11
N VAL A 350 19.50 -3.56 -4.38
CA VAL A 350 18.60 -3.90 -5.48
C VAL A 350 19.25 -4.95 -6.36
N ALA A 351 18.57 -6.08 -6.55
CA ALA A 351 18.94 -7.13 -7.47
C ALA A 351 18.35 -6.87 -8.86
N VAL A 352 19.12 -7.12 -9.91
CA VAL A 352 18.71 -6.96 -11.31
C VAL A 352 18.87 -8.28 -12.07
N GLY A 353 18.19 -8.42 -13.20
CA GLY A 353 18.10 -9.66 -13.96
C GLY A 353 16.72 -10.31 -13.86
N SER A 354 16.54 -11.44 -14.55
CA SER A 354 15.22 -12.09 -14.69
C SER A 354 14.59 -12.59 -13.39
N ASP A 355 15.41 -12.79 -12.36
CA ASP A 355 15.00 -13.20 -11.02
C ASP A 355 15.21 -12.08 -9.97
N GLY A 356 15.46 -10.85 -10.45
CA GLY A 356 15.75 -9.68 -9.63
C GLY A 356 14.51 -8.93 -9.16
N ASP A 357 14.75 -7.76 -8.58
CA ASP A 357 13.70 -6.85 -8.13
C ASP A 357 12.97 -6.22 -9.31
N MET A 358 11.75 -5.79 -9.03
CA MET A 358 10.78 -5.42 -10.04
C MET A 358 10.36 -3.97 -9.90
N VAL A 359 10.19 -3.30 -11.04
CA VAL A 359 9.45 -2.04 -11.12
C VAL A 359 7.98 -2.34 -10.87
N SER A 360 7.38 -1.59 -9.96
CA SER A 360 5.96 -1.71 -9.61
C SER A 360 5.21 -0.41 -9.87
N CYS A 361 3.87 -0.44 -9.79
CA CYS A 361 3.08 0.79 -9.79
C CYS A 361 3.51 1.76 -8.67
N LEU A 362 3.89 1.21 -7.50
CA LEU A 362 4.31 2.01 -6.36
C LEU A 362 5.73 2.57 -6.50
N SER A 363 6.50 2.17 -7.51
CA SER A 363 7.82 2.77 -7.78
C SER A 363 7.73 4.26 -8.07
N CYS A 364 6.61 4.72 -8.65
CA CYS A 364 6.39 6.13 -8.97
C CYS A 364 5.18 6.73 -8.24
N HIS A 365 4.20 5.92 -7.84
CA HIS A 365 2.94 6.42 -7.28
C HIS A 365 2.81 6.16 -5.77
N ARG A 366 2.03 7.02 -5.10
CA ARG A 366 1.50 6.81 -3.75
C ARG A 366 0.02 6.40 -3.84
N ALA A 367 -0.40 5.47 -2.98
CA ALA A 367 -1.72 4.84 -3.11
C ALA A 367 -2.89 5.71 -2.61
N HIS A 368 -2.69 6.56 -1.61
CA HIS A 368 -3.76 7.41 -1.06
C HIS A 368 -3.79 8.80 -1.71
N GLY A 369 -2.61 9.43 -1.81
CA GLY A 369 -2.45 10.74 -2.42
C GLY A 369 -1.08 11.37 -2.13
N SER A 370 -0.73 12.40 -2.90
CA SER A 370 0.54 13.12 -2.80
C SER A 370 0.39 14.58 -3.26
N PRO A 371 1.37 15.47 -2.97
CA PRO A 371 1.35 16.84 -3.47
C PRO A 371 1.48 16.97 -5.00
N TYR A 372 1.73 15.86 -5.69
CA TYR A 372 2.04 15.87 -7.11
C TYR A 372 0.89 15.22 -7.89
N PRO A 373 0.43 15.83 -9.01
CA PRO A 373 -0.60 15.24 -9.86
C PRO A 373 -0.28 13.80 -10.26
N ASP A 374 -1.32 13.05 -10.59
CA ASP A 374 -1.28 11.61 -10.87
C ASP A 374 -0.76 10.78 -9.68
N MET A 375 -0.85 11.33 -8.47
CA MET A 375 -0.36 10.74 -7.22
C MET A 375 1.12 10.34 -7.25
N LEU A 376 1.96 11.07 -7.98
CA LEU A 376 3.37 10.75 -8.12
C LEU A 376 4.13 10.97 -6.81
N ARG A 377 5.30 10.34 -6.66
CA ARG A 377 6.18 10.50 -5.49
C ARG A 377 7.06 11.75 -5.57
N TRP A 378 7.14 12.39 -6.73
CA TRP A 378 7.95 13.56 -7.01
C TRP A 378 7.27 14.45 -8.05
N ASN A 379 7.72 15.70 -8.15
CA ASN A 379 7.29 16.63 -9.18
C ASN A 379 7.82 16.20 -10.55
N TYR A 380 6.95 15.65 -11.40
CA TYR A 380 7.31 15.18 -12.73
C TYR A 380 7.65 16.31 -13.71
N ASN A 381 7.09 17.51 -13.54
CA ASN A 381 7.35 18.63 -14.45
C ASN A 381 8.83 19.07 -14.42
N GLY A 382 9.55 18.77 -13.33
CA GLY A 382 10.99 19.02 -13.22
C GLY A 382 11.87 17.90 -13.77
N MET A 383 11.29 16.77 -14.21
CA MET A 383 12.01 15.61 -14.71
C MET A 383 12.28 15.76 -16.21
N ILE A 384 13.26 16.60 -16.56
CA ILE A 384 13.59 16.94 -17.95
C ILE A 384 14.73 16.06 -18.43
N ALA A 385 14.43 15.14 -19.35
CA ALA A 385 15.46 14.29 -19.93
C ALA A 385 16.45 15.11 -20.78
N GLY A 386 17.75 14.98 -20.54
CA GLY A 386 18.78 15.80 -21.18
C GLY A 386 18.77 17.26 -20.74
N GLY A 387 18.17 17.57 -19.59
CA GLY A 387 18.05 18.92 -19.05
C GLY A 387 19.33 19.45 -18.40
N GLY A 388 20.31 18.59 -18.14
CA GLY A 388 21.58 18.90 -17.50
C GLY A 388 21.46 19.29 -16.02
N GLN A 389 22.59 19.75 -15.48
CA GLN A 389 22.77 20.13 -14.07
C GLN A 389 21.71 21.14 -13.59
N GLY A 390 20.92 20.73 -12.59
CA GLY A 390 19.82 21.53 -12.02
C GLY A 390 18.41 20.99 -12.32
N CYS A 391 18.27 20.01 -13.22
CA CYS A 391 17.01 19.34 -13.55
C CYS A 391 16.85 18.01 -12.81
N ALA A 392 16.53 18.04 -11.52
CA ALA A 392 16.20 16.84 -10.74
C ALA A 392 17.17 15.64 -10.89
N GLU A 393 18.45 15.91 -11.17
CA GLU A 393 19.51 14.92 -11.41
C GLU A 393 19.60 13.92 -10.25
N GLY A 394 19.63 12.62 -10.58
CA GLY A 394 19.58 11.54 -9.58
C GLY A 394 18.30 11.49 -8.73
N LYS A 395 17.22 12.18 -9.11
CA LYS A 395 15.93 12.20 -8.40
C LYS A 395 14.84 11.51 -9.24
N GLY A 396 13.80 11.05 -8.55
CA GLY A 396 12.57 10.53 -9.17
C GLY A 396 12.82 9.43 -10.21
N CYS A 397 12.36 9.65 -11.45
CA CYS A 397 12.50 8.62 -12.49
C CYS A 397 13.96 8.40 -12.92
N PHE A 398 14.86 9.37 -12.70
CA PHE A 398 16.28 9.22 -13.01
C PHE A 398 17.00 8.25 -12.07
N ILE A 399 16.38 7.87 -10.94
CA ILE A 399 16.86 6.76 -10.11
C ILE A 399 16.93 5.45 -10.92
N CYS A 400 15.96 5.21 -11.81
CA CYS A 400 15.98 4.06 -12.73
C CYS A 400 16.54 4.41 -14.12
N HIS A 401 16.51 5.68 -14.51
CA HIS A 401 16.96 6.18 -15.81
C HIS A 401 18.21 7.04 -15.65
N THR A 402 19.29 6.43 -15.16
CA THR A 402 20.51 7.09 -14.71
C THR A 402 21.37 7.70 -15.82
N GLN A 403 20.93 7.66 -17.07
CA GLN A 403 21.63 8.23 -18.23
C GLN A 403 20.76 9.27 -18.96
N LYS A 404 19.70 9.74 -18.31
CA LYS A 404 18.74 10.69 -18.91
C LYS A 404 18.68 12.03 -18.19
N ASP A 405 19.40 12.21 -17.10
CA ASP A 405 19.47 13.47 -16.37
C ASP A 405 20.57 14.43 -16.88
N GLU A 406 21.46 13.95 -17.76
CA GLU A 406 22.59 14.72 -18.32
C GLU A 406 22.34 15.37 -19.69
#